data_AF-A0A430JB05-F1
#
_entry.id   AF-A0A430JB05-F1
#
_cell.length_a   1.000
_cell.length_b   1.000
_cell.length_c   1.000
_cell.angle_alpha   90.00
_cell.angle_beta   90.00
_cell.angle_gamma   90.00
#
_symmetry.space_group_name_H-M   'P 1'
#
loop_
_entity.id
_entity.type
_entity.pdbx_description
1 polymer ?
#
loop_
_entity_poly.entity_id
_entity_poly.type
_entity_poly.pdbx_seq_one_letter_code
_entity_poly.pdbx_strand_id
1 'polypeptide(L)' 'MNKRLLMLSEDECCSGKLVAIAARHVKLALEYLNRKTSIERKQTILTEITNLREERDALINESVICTNNNKN' A
#
# COMPACT_ATOMS: atom_id res chain seq x y z
N MET A 1 8.93 5.84 -28.70
CA MET A 1 8.37 5.00 -27.61
C MET A 1 6.94 5.45 -27.35
N ASN A 2 5.96 4.54 -27.36
CA ASN A 2 4.54 4.90 -27.32
C ASN A 2 4.12 5.24 -25.87
N LYS A 3 3.74 6.49 -25.59
CA LYS A 3 3.39 6.97 -24.23
C LYS A 3 2.32 6.11 -23.53
N ARG A 4 1.41 5.50 -24.30
CA ARG A 4 0.38 4.59 -23.77
C ARG A 4 0.94 3.30 -23.16
N LEU A 5 2.06 2.80 -23.69
CA LEU A 5 2.69 1.57 -23.20
C LEU A 5 3.39 1.80 -21.84
N LEU A 6 3.94 3.00 -21.64
CA LEU A 6 4.55 3.42 -20.37
C LEU A 6 3.50 3.58 -19.27
N MET A 7 2.36 4.22 -19.56
CA MET A 7 1.27 4.37 -18.57
C MET A 7 0.71 3.02 -18.08
N LEU A 8 0.50 2.05 -18.98
CA LEU A 8 0.01 0.72 -18.59
C LEU A 8 0.99 0.00 -17.64
N SER A 9 2.29 0.14 -17.88
CA SER A 9 3.33 -0.44 -17.02
C SER A 9 3.41 0.23 -15.64
N GLU A 10 3.11 1.53 -15.55
CA GLU A 10 3.10 2.27 -14.29
C GLU A 10 1.86 1.95 -13.44
N ASP A 11 0.69 1.81 -14.06
CA ASP A 11 -0.55 1.40 -13.40
C ASP A 11 -0.50 -0.05 -12.88
N GLU A 12 0.09 -0.97 -13.65
CA GLU A 12 0.33 -2.36 -13.21
C GLU A 12 1.33 -2.43 -12.04
N CYS A 13 2.37 -1.57 -12.04
CA CYS A 13 3.32 -1.46 -10.95
C CYS A 13 2.66 -0.92 -9.67
N CYS A 14 1.81 0.12 -9.80
CA CYS A 14 1.13 0.73 -8.67
C CYS A 14 0.09 -0.20 -8.04
N SER A 15 -0.70 -0.89 -8.85
CA SER A 15 -1.65 -1.91 -8.38
C SER A 15 -0.96 -3.08 -7.68
N GLY A 16 0.19 -3.56 -8.19
CA GLY A 16 0.99 -4.59 -7.53
C GLY A 16 1.46 -4.18 -6.13
N LYS A 17 1.91 -2.93 -5.96
CA LYS A 17 2.31 -2.39 -4.64
C LYS A 17 1.13 -2.30 -3.67
N LEU A 18 -0.03 -1.83 -4.12
CA LEU A 18 -1.23 -1.76 -3.29
C LEU A 18 -1.69 -3.15 -2.80
N VAL A 19 -1.62 -4.16 -3.67
CA VAL A 19 -1.91 -5.56 -3.30
C VAL A 19 -0.90 -6.07 -2.27
N ALA A 20 0.38 -5.78 -2.43
CA ALA A 20 1.41 -6.17 -1.48
C ALA A 20 1.20 -5.54 -0.09
N ILE A 21 0.86 -4.25 -0.03
CA ILE A 21 0.50 -3.54 1.20
C ILE A 21 -0.71 -4.19 1.87
N ALA A 22 -1.77 -4.46 1.11
CA ALA A 22 -2.98 -5.10 1.63
C ALA A 22 -2.68 -6.50 2.21
N ALA A 23 -1.91 -7.31 1.49
CA ALA A 23 -1.50 -8.64 1.95
C ALA A 23 -0.69 -8.56 3.27
N ARG A 24 0.23 -7.61 3.38
CA ARG A 24 1.02 -7.42 4.61
C ARG A 24 0.15 -6.93 5.78
N HIS A 25 -0.76 -5.99 5.52
CA HIS A 25 -1.70 -5.51 6.53
C HIS A 25 -2.56 -6.65 7.10
N VAL A 26 -3.08 -7.53 6.25
CA VAL A 26 -3.88 -8.70 6.70
C VAL A 26 -3.03 -9.65 7.55
N LYS A 27 -1.79 -9.97 7.14
CA LYS A 27 -0.90 -10.83 7.92
C LYS A 27 -0.65 -10.27 9.33
N LEU A 28 -0.35 -8.97 9.42
CA LEU A 28 -0.14 -8.29 10.69
C LEU A 28 -1.40 -8.26 11.56
N ALA A 29 -2.57 -8.00 10.97
CA ALA A 29 -3.84 -8.03 11.70
C ALA A 29 -4.14 -9.42 12.28
N LEU A 30 -3.87 -10.49 11.52
CA LEU A 30 -4.00 -11.87 12.01
C LEU A 30 -3.01 -12.17 13.15
N GLU A 31 -1.76 -11.70 13.04
CA GLU A 31 -0.77 -11.83 14.11
C GLU A 31 -1.20 -11.06 15.37
N TYR A 32 -1.74 -9.85 15.23
CA TYR A 32 -2.22 -9.04 16.35
C TYR A 32 -3.36 -9.72 17.12
N LEU A 33 -4.29 -10.34 16.40
CA LEU A 33 -5.42 -11.07 16.98
C LEU A 33 -5.02 -12.40 17.63
N ASN A 34 -3.83 -12.93 17.31
CA ASN A 34 -3.32 -14.13 17.95
C ASN A 34 -3.06 -13.88 19.44
N ARG A 35 -3.64 -14.73 20.30
CA ARG A 35 -3.53 -14.64 21.76
C ARG A 35 -2.11 -14.90 22.28
N LYS A 36 -1.28 -15.60 21.50
CA LYS A 36 0.12 -15.89 21.84
C LYS A 36 1.07 -14.74 21.53
N THR A 37 0.62 -13.73 20.79
CA THR A 37 1.44 -12.57 20.44
C THR A 37 1.64 -11.69 21.68
N SER A 38 2.90 -11.36 21.98
CA SER A 38 3.25 -10.54 23.13
C SER A 38 2.70 -9.11 23.00
N ILE A 39 2.52 -8.43 24.13
CA ILE A 39 2.03 -7.05 24.17
C ILE A 39 2.98 -6.12 23.41
N GLU A 40 4.29 -6.25 23.61
CA GLU A 40 5.30 -5.47 22.90
C GLU A 40 5.19 -5.67 21.38
N ARG A 41 5.04 -6.92 20.93
CA ARG A 41 4.87 -7.22 19.50
C ARG A 41 3.57 -6.63 18.95
N LYS A 42 2.48 -6.67 19.72
CA LYS A 42 1.21 -6.02 19.34
C LYS A 42 1.38 -4.52 19.15
N GLN A 43 2.15 -3.85 20.02
CA GLN A 43 2.45 -2.43 19.87
C GLN A 43 3.25 -2.15 18.59
N THR A 44 4.27 -2.97 18.30
CA THR A 44 5.03 -2.87 17.04
C THR A 44 4.14 -3.08 15.81
N ILE A 45 3.23 -4.06 15.87
CA ILE A 45 2.28 -4.33 14.78
C ILE A 45 1.39 -3.11 14.51
N LEU A 46 0.91 -2.41 15.54
CA LEU A 46 0.12 -1.19 15.37
C LEU A 46 0.91 -0.12 14.62
N THR A 47 2.17 0.09 14.97
CA THR A 47 3.06 1.03 14.26
C THR A 47 3.27 0.61 12.81
N GLU A 48 3.53 -0.68 12.54
CA GLU A 48 3.69 -1.19 11.18
C GLU A 48 2.41 -1.01 10.34
N ILE A 49 1.23 -1.25 10.93
CA ILE A 49 -0.06 -1.04 10.28
C ILE A 49 -0.30 0.43 9.94
N THR A 50 0.05 1.35 10.84
CA THR A 50 -0.03 2.80 10.57
C THR A 50 0.86 3.18 9.39
N ASN A 51 2.11 2.76 9.39
CA ASN A 51 3.05 3.05 8.30
C ASN A 51 2.56 2.49 6.95
N LEU A 52 1.97 1.29 6.94
CA LEU A 52 1.38 0.70 5.72
C LEU A 52 0.18 1.50 5.20
N ARG A 53 -0.60 2.13 6.07
CA ARG A 53 -1.71 3.01 5.66
C ARG A 53 -1.18 4.31 5.06
N GLU A 54 -0.15 4.90 5.66
CA GLU A 54 0.52 6.09 5.11
C GLU A 54 1.13 5.79 3.74
N GLU A 55 1.81 4.65 3.58
CA GLU A 55 2.38 4.21 2.29
C GLU A 55 1.29 4.03 1.22
N ARG A 56 0.17 3.38 1.58
CA ARG A 56 -1.00 3.25 0.69
C ARG A 56 -1.53 4.61 0.27
N ASP A 57 -1.72 5.52 1.23
CA ASP A 57 -2.32 6.83 0.96
C ASP A 57 -1.40 7.69 0.07
N ALA A 58 -0.07 7.58 0.27
CA ALA A 58 0.91 8.18 -0.63
C ALA A 58 0.79 7.64 -2.07
N LEU A 59 0.74 6.31 -2.24
CA LEU A 59 0.60 5.69 -3.57
C LEU A 59 -0.72 6.08 -4.27
N ILE A 60 -1.83 6.15 -3.53
CA ILE A 60 -3.11 6.59 -4.07
C ILE A 60 -3.03 8.05 -4.50
N ASN A 61 -2.47 8.92 -3.68
CA ASN A 61 -2.34 10.34 -3.99
C ASN A 61 -1.43 10.58 -5.21
N GLU A 62 -0.30 9.87 -5.31
CA GLU A 62 0.57 9.92 -6.50
C GLU A 62 -0.19 9.49 -7.77
N SER A 63 -0.97 8.41 -7.70
CA SER A 63 -1.78 7.92 -8.81
C SER A 63 -2.87 8.93 -9.23
N VAL A 64 -3.55 9.58 -8.27
CA VAL A 64 -4.58 10.60 -8.51
C VAL A 64 -3.98 11.87 -9.14
N ILE A 65 -2.79 12.28 -8.71
CA ILE A 65 -2.09 13.44 -9.29
C ILE A 65 -1.70 13.15 -10.75
N CYS A 66 -1.19 11.96 -11.07
CA CYS A 66 -0.83 11.56 -12.43
C CYS A 66 -2.04 11.45 -13.39
N THR A 67 -3.23 11.10 -12.89
CA THR A 67 -4.44 11.05 -13.72
C THR A 67 -5.04 12.43 -14.00
N ASN A 68 -4.88 13.39 -13.09
CA ASN A 68 -5.42 14.75 -13.26
C ASN A 68 -4.54 15.64 -14.16
N ASN A 69 -3.21 15.45 -14.15
CA ASN A 69 -2.29 16.20 -15.01
C ASN A 69 -2.36 15.82 -16.51
N ASN A 70 -3.05 14.74 -16.87
CA ASN A 70 -3.25 14.30 -18.26
C ASN A 70 -4.60 14.74 -18.86
N LYS A 71 -5.41 15.52 -18.12
CA LYS A 71 -6.71 16.03 -18.57
C LYS A 71 -6.73 17.53 -18.88
N ASN A 72 -5.61 18.24 -18.66
CA ASN A 72 -5.38 19.62 -19.09
C ASN A 72 -4.40 19.65 -20.26
#